data_AF-A0A952GZF7-F1
#
_entry.id   AF-A0A952GZF7-F1
#
_cell.length_a   1.000
_cell.length_b   1.000
_cell.length_c   1.000
_cell.angle_alpha   90.00
_cell.angle_beta   90.00
_cell.angle_gamma   90.00
#
_symmetry.space_group_name_H-M   'P 1'
#
loop_
_entity.id
_entity.type
_entity.pdbx_description
1 polymer ?
#
loop_
_entity_poly.entity_id
_entity_poly.type
_entity_poly.pdbx_seq_one_letter_code
_entity_poly.pdbx_strand_id
1 'polypeptide(L)'
;MQRRRRVLGQGMTEYIIIVALIAIAAIGVYNLYGRTMRHQTAAMAAAVGGDAQDAQDSNKSATTAGTMATKEAAAKIGLENFSEPAATK
;
A
#
# COMPACT_ATOMS: atom_id res chain seq x y z
N MET A 1 -0.91 15.84 -45.16
CA MET A 1 -0.75 14.95 -43.99
C MET A 1 0.33 15.52 -43.07
N GLN A 2 -0.03 16.18 -41.97
CA GLN A 2 0.94 16.68 -41.00
C GLN A 2 1.57 15.51 -40.24
N ARG A 3 2.84 15.19 -40.53
CA ARG A 3 3.63 14.24 -39.74
C ARG A 3 3.89 14.86 -38.36
N ARG A 4 3.24 14.33 -37.32
CA ARG A 4 3.60 14.63 -35.93
C ARG A 4 5.08 14.28 -35.74
N ARG A 5 5.93 15.29 -35.50
CA ARG A 5 7.35 15.10 -35.17
C ARG A 5 7.40 14.32 -33.86
N ARG A 6 7.91 13.08 -33.89
CA ARG A 6 8.27 12.36 -32.66
C ARG A 6 9.45 13.10 -32.05
N VAL A 7 9.22 13.78 -30.93
CA VAL A 7 10.27 14.46 -30.19
C VAL A 7 11.14 13.38 -29.56
N LEU A 8 12.38 13.24 -30.06
CA LEU A 8 13.38 12.36 -29.47
C LEU A 8 13.68 12.87 -28.06
N GLY A 9 13.28 12.10 -27.04
CA GLY A 9 13.35 12.49 -25.63
C GLY A 9 11.99 12.57 -24.92
N GLN A 10 10.88 12.70 -25.65
CA GLN A 10 9.53 12.70 -25.06
C GLN A 10 9.23 11.36 -24.36
N GLY A 11 9.71 10.24 -24.89
CA GLY A 11 9.56 8.94 -24.24
C GLY A 11 10.35 8.82 -22.94
N MET A 12 11.58 9.35 -22.88
CA MET A 12 12.43 9.21 -21.69
C MET A 12 11.87 9.99 -20.50
N THR A 13 11.41 11.22 -20.71
CA THR A 13 10.82 12.02 -19.63
C THR A 13 9.46 11.47 -19.18
N GLU A 14 8.64 10.98 -20.10
CA GLU A 14 7.36 10.34 -19.79
C GLU A 14 7.56 9.06 -18.95
N TYR A 15 8.55 8.22 -19.31
CA TYR A 15 8.91 7.06 -18.51
C TYR A 15 9.39 7.45 -17.11
N ILE A 16 10.24 8.47 -16.98
CA ILE A 16 10.71 8.95 -15.68
C ILE A 16 9.54 9.42 -14.81
N ILE A 17 8.59 10.17 -15.37
CA ILE A 17 7.41 10.65 -14.65
C ILE A 17 6.53 9.48 -14.19
N ILE A 18 6.23 8.52 -15.08
CA ILE A 18 5.41 7.35 -14.73
C ILE A 18 6.09 6.52 -13.64
N VAL A 19 7.40 6.26 -13.75
CA VAL A 19 8.16 5.51 -12.74
C VAL A 19 8.16 6.24 -11.39
N ALA A 20 8.34 7.56 -11.38
CA ALA A 20 8.29 8.36 -10.15
C ALA A 20 6.91 8.28 -9.47
N LEU A 21 5.82 8.33 -10.23
CA LEU A 21 4.47 8.19 -9.70
C LEU A 21 4.22 6.80 -9.10
N ILE A 22 4.67 5.73 -9.79
CA ILE A 22 4.57 4.36 -9.26
C ILE A 22 5.38 4.21 -7.98
N ALA A 23 6.59 4.76 -7.91
CA ALA A 23 7.44 4.69 -6.73
C ALA A 23 6.80 5.35 -5.50
N ILE A 24 6.17 6.52 -5.69
CA ILE A 24 5.45 7.22 -4.62
C ILE A 24 4.24 6.40 -4.14
N ALA A 25 3.45 5.85 -5.08
CA ALA A 25 2.32 4.98 -4.74
C ALA A 25 2.76 3.72 -3.98
N ALA A 26 3.92 3.15 -4.34
CA ALA A 26 4.42 1.92 -3.75
C ALA A 26 4.80 2.06 -2.27
N ILE A 27 5.24 3.24 -1.81
CA ILE A 27 5.58 3.49 -0.39
C ILE A 27 4.39 3.21 0.53
N GLY A 28 3.17 3.61 0.13
CA GLY A 28 1.95 3.35 0.89
C GLY A 28 1.52 1.88 0.87
N VAL A 29 1.59 1.26 -0.31
CA VAL A 29 1.17 -0.14 -0.51
C VAL A 29 2.06 -1.10 0.28
N TYR A 30 3.39 -0.93 0.25
CA TYR A 30 4.31 -1.90 0.87
C TYR A 30 4.20 -1.97 2.40
N ASN A 31 4.03 -0.83 3.07
CA ASN A 31 3.89 -0.80 4.53
C ASN A 31 2.62 -1.51 5.02
N LEU A 32 1.54 -1.36 4.27
CA LEU A 32 0.22 -1.85 4.65
C LEU A 32 -0.03 -3.30 4.23
N TYR A 33 0.38 -3.62 3.01
CA TYR A 33 0.31 -4.97 2.47
C TYR A 33 1.24 -5.92 3.24
N GLY A 34 2.45 -5.46 3.60
CA GLY A 34 3.40 -6.24 4.39
C GLY A 34 2.86 -6.66 5.75
N ARG A 35 2.14 -5.76 6.44
CA ARG A 35 1.46 -6.07 7.71
C ARG A 35 0.37 -7.12 7.52
N THR A 36 -0.51 -6.94 6.54
CA THR A 36 -1.64 -7.85 6.28
C THR A 36 -1.17 -9.27 5.91
N MET A 37 -0.20 -9.37 5.00
CA MET A 37 0.42 -10.65 4.60
C MET A 37 1.08 -11.36 5.79
N ARG A 38 1.79 -10.61 6.64
CA ARG A 38 2.44 -11.17 7.85
C ARG A 38 1.41 -11.67 8.85
N HIS A 39 0.31 -10.95 9.07
CA HIS A 39 -0.76 -11.39 9.97
C HIS A 39 -1.49 -12.64 9.46
N GLN A 40 -1.79 -12.73 8.16
CA GLN A 40 -2.40 -13.93 7.58
C GLN A 40 -1.46 -15.14 7.64
N THR A 41 -0.16 -14.93 7.39
CA THR A 41 0.85 -15.99 7.50
C THR A 41 1.00 -16.46 8.95
N ALA A 42 0.98 -15.54 9.93
CA ALA A 42 0.98 -15.88 11.34
C ALA A 42 -0.26 -16.67 11.75
N ALA A 43 -1.46 -16.28 11.26
CA ALA A 43 -2.70 -17.00 11.50
C ALA A 43 -2.65 -18.43 10.95
N MET A 44 -2.13 -18.62 9.73
CA MET A 44 -1.96 -19.94 9.13
C MET A 44 -0.94 -20.79 9.90
N ALA A 45 0.19 -20.20 10.31
CA ALA A 45 1.20 -20.89 11.10
C ALA A 45 0.66 -21.33 12.47
N ALA A 46 -0.09 -20.47 13.16
CA ALA A 46 -0.74 -20.78 14.43
C ALA A 46 -1.82 -21.88 14.28
N ALA A 47 -2.64 -21.80 13.22
CA ALA A 47 -3.65 -22.81 12.92
C ALA A 47 -3.04 -24.20 12.65
N VAL A 48 -1.92 -24.26 11.93
CA VAL A 48 -1.18 -25.51 11.67
C VAL A 48 -0.46 -26.01 12.94
N GLY A 49 -0.02 -25.10 13.81
CA GLY A 49 0.59 -25.41 15.10
C GLY A 49 -0.39 -25.87 16.19
N GLY A 50 -1.70 -25.82 15.93
CA GLY A 50 -2.75 -26.22 16.87
C GLY A 50 -3.20 -25.13 17.85
N ASP A 51 -2.71 -23.90 17.69
CA ASP A 51 -3.10 -22.77 18.53
C ASP A 51 -4.23 -21.96 17.88
N ALA A 52 -5.46 -22.37 18.16
CA ALA A 52 -6.67 -21.74 17.65
C ALA A 52 -6.88 -20.31 18.17
N GLN A 53 -6.34 -19.99 19.36
CA GLN A 53 -6.48 -18.68 19.97
C GLN A 53 -5.60 -17.66 19.26
N ASP A 54 -4.32 -18.01 19.03
CA ASP A 54 -3.37 -17.20 18.27
C ASP A 54 -3.78 -17.01 16.81
N ALA A 55 -4.41 -18.02 16.20
CA ALA A 55 -4.98 -17.91 14.86
C ALA A 55 -6.14 -16.89 14.81
N GLN A 56 -7.01 -16.90 15.82
CA GLN A 56 -8.13 -15.97 15.92
C GLN A 56 -7.67 -14.53 16.15
N ASP A 57 -6.67 -14.32 17.02
CA ASP A 57 -6.13 -13.00 17.33
C ASP A 57 -5.30 -12.42 16.18
N SER A 58 -4.60 -13.27 15.42
CA SER A 58 -3.94 -12.89 14.18
C SER A 58 -4.94 -12.47 13.10
N ASN A 59 -6.08 -13.16 12.96
CA ASN A 59 -7.15 -12.77 12.05
C ASN A 59 -7.83 -11.45 12.45
N LYS A 60 -8.07 -11.22 13.74
CA LYS A 60 -8.58 -9.93 14.23
C LYS A 60 -7.60 -8.80 13.93
N SER A 61 -6.30 -9.04 14.15
CA SER A 61 -5.24 -8.07 13.85
C SER A 61 -5.15 -7.77 12.34
N ALA A 62 -5.28 -8.78 11.48
CA ALA A 62 -5.34 -8.61 10.03
C ALA A 62 -6.57 -7.79 9.61
N THR A 63 -7.73 -8.07 10.20
CA THR A 63 -8.97 -7.33 9.93
C THR A 63 -8.83 -5.86 10.33
N THR A 64 -8.32 -5.59 11.54
CA THR A 64 -8.06 -4.23 12.02
C THR A 64 -7.06 -3.50 11.11
N ALA A 65 -5.99 -4.16 10.67
CA ALA A 65 -5.03 -3.59 9.72
C ALA A 65 -5.68 -3.26 8.37
N GLY A 66 -6.57 -4.11 7.86
CA GLY A 66 -7.37 -3.85 6.65
C GLY A 66 -8.38 -2.70 6.81
N THR A 67 -8.99 -2.56 7.99
CA THR A 67 -9.88 -1.44 8.28
C THR A 67 -9.10 -0.12 8.37
N MET A 68 -7.94 -0.12 9.01
CA MET A 68 -7.04 1.05 9.00
C MET A 68 -6.55 1.37 7.59
N ALA A 69 -6.29 0.34 6.77
CA ALA A 69 -5.89 0.49 5.38
C ALA A 69 -6.92 1.25 4.54
N THR A 70 -8.18 0.81 4.66
CA THR A 70 -9.30 1.42 3.94
C THR A 70 -9.59 2.83 4.44
N LYS A 71 -9.45 3.06 5.76
CA LYS A 71 -9.60 4.40 6.36
C LYS A 71 -8.50 5.35 5.87
N GLU A 72 -7.26 4.90 5.79
CA GLU A 72 -6.12 5.68 5.28
C GLU A 72 -6.23 5.94 3.78
N ALA A 73 -6.66 4.94 2.99
CA ALA A 73 -6.89 5.11 1.56
C ALA A 73 -8.07 6.05 1.26
N ALA A 74 -9.06 6.12 2.15
CA ALA A 74 -10.18 7.06 2.07
C ALA A 74 -9.83 8.45 2.61
N ALA A 75 -8.78 8.57 3.42
CA ALA A 75 -8.29 9.85 3.89
C ALA A 75 -7.70 10.63 2.70
N LYS A 76 -8.16 11.86 2.48
CA LYS A 76 -7.56 12.76 1.50
C LYS A 76 -6.18 13.16 2.01
N ILE A 77 -5.14 12.46 1.55
CA ILE A 77 -3.74 12.82 1.77
C ILE A 77 -3.36 13.88 0.72
N GLY A 78 -3.50 15.16 1.09
CA GLY A 78 -2.98 16.30 0.34
C GLY A 78 -1.61 16.74 0.84
N LEU A 79 -0.94 17.64 0.10
CA LEU A 79 0.34 18.21 0.52
C LEU A 79 0.23 18.89 1.90
N GLU A 80 -0.93 19.44 2.23
CA GLU A 80 -1.21 20.03 3.54
C GLU A 80 -1.08 19.05 4.72
N ASN A 81 -1.31 17.75 4.52
CA ASN A 81 -1.44 16.77 5.61
C ASN A 81 -0.45 15.59 5.47
N PHE A 82 0.59 15.75 4.65
CA PHE A 82 1.54 14.67 4.32
C PHE A 82 2.41 14.24 5.50
N SER A 83 2.59 15.10 6.52
CA SER A 83 3.41 14.81 7.70
C SER A 83 2.60 14.25 8.89
N GLU A 84 1.27 14.16 8.79
CA GLU A 84 0.46 13.63 9.89
C GLU A 84 0.43 12.11 9.80
N PRO A 85 0.90 11.39 10.84
CA PRO A 85 0.81 9.95 10.84
C PRO A 85 -0.67 9.52 10.82
N ALA A 86 -0.99 8.54 9.97
CA ALA A 86 -2.28 7.85 9.86
C ALA A 86 -2.96 7.51 11.20
N ALA A 87 -2.16 7.34 12.27
CA ALA A 87 -2.62 7.02 13.62
C ALA A 87 -3.41 8.15 14.31
N THR A 88 -3.38 9.38 13.79
CA THR A 88 -4.03 10.55 14.39
C THR A 88 -5.36 10.95 13.73
N LYS A 89 -5.92 10.14 12.81
CA LYS A 89 -7.23 10.37 12.16
C LYS A 89 -8.26 9.25 12.42
#